data_AF-A0A8S9C2A7-F1
#
_entry.id   AF-A0A8S9C2A7-F1
#
_cell.length_a   1.000
_cell.length_b   1.000
_cell.length_c   1.000
_cell.angle_alpha   90.00
_cell.angle_beta   90.00
_cell.angle_gamma   90.00
#
_symmetry.space_group_name_H-M   'P 1'
#
loop_
_entity.id
_entity.type
_entity.pdbx_description
1 polymer ?
#
loop_
_entity_poly.entity_id
_entity_poly.type
_entity_poly.pdbx_seq_one_letter_code
_entity_poly.pdbx_strand_id
1 'polypeptide(L)'
;MTSPSPTTNTTSSPLTQHLLTLSPTLFTAATQTPFLRLSGQGKLSKAVLEKWLRDDRLYAQSYLRFSSLLLSTLARNLPREVKREALEERLVDAVLEAVVGIRRELGFFEDVGGEYARGFLEEKEEEGKEGGNGEDRDGGALRREFIPNWTSGEFVGFVERVGGLVDEVWEGVDQGLRSQAQVGLERLWMDILDVEQMFWPVVDEEEMGLGE
;
A
#
# COMPACT_ATOMS: atom_id res chain seq x y z
N MET A 1 -19.29 -44.46 -33.32
CA MET A 1 -18.24 -43.42 -33.26
C MET A 1 -18.70 -42.38 -32.27
N THR A 2 -18.25 -42.49 -31.01
CA THR A 2 -18.60 -41.58 -29.93
C THR A 2 -17.65 -40.38 -29.97
N SER A 3 -18.21 -39.19 -30.17
CA SER A 3 -17.49 -37.91 -30.12
C SER A 3 -16.81 -37.70 -28.76
N PRO A 4 -15.62 -37.08 -28.69
CA PRO A 4 -14.99 -36.74 -27.43
C PRO A 4 -15.69 -35.51 -26.83
N SER A 5 -16.01 -35.59 -25.53
CA SER A 5 -16.49 -34.45 -24.74
C SER A 5 -15.40 -33.36 -24.64
N PRO A 6 -15.76 -32.07 -24.57
CA PRO A 6 -14.80 -31.00 -24.37
C PRO A 6 -14.24 -31.09 -22.95
N THR A 7 -12.93 -31.23 -22.82
CA THR A 7 -12.20 -30.98 -21.59
C THR A 7 -12.41 -29.52 -21.20
N THR A 8 -13.25 -29.28 -20.20
CA THR A 8 -13.31 -27.98 -19.52
C THR A 8 -12.01 -27.81 -18.76
N ASN A 9 -11.04 -27.14 -19.37
CA ASN A 9 -9.93 -26.53 -18.65
C ASN A 9 -10.54 -25.44 -17.76
N THR A 10 -10.90 -25.78 -16.54
CA THR A 10 -11.22 -24.80 -15.50
C THR A 10 -9.91 -24.09 -15.16
N THR A 11 -9.62 -22.99 -15.86
CA THR A 11 -8.55 -22.08 -15.47
C THR A 11 -8.91 -21.54 -14.09
N SER A 12 -8.27 -22.06 -13.05
CA SER A 12 -8.39 -21.51 -11.69
C SER A 12 -8.00 -20.04 -11.75
N SER A 13 -8.82 -19.16 -11.16
CA SER A 13 -8.46 -17.74 -11.00
C SER A 13 -7.11 -17.63 -10.27
N PRO A 14 -6.26 -16.63 -10.59
CA PRO A 14 -5.11 -16.26 -9.77
C PRO A 14 -5.53 -16.03 -8.32
N LEU A 15 -4.63 -16.32 -7.38
CA LEU A 15 -4.90 -16.17 -5.95
C LEU A 15 -5.18 -14.71 -5.62
N THR A 16 -4.37 -13.80 -6.12
CA THR A 16 -4.52 -12.36 -5.88
C THR A 16 -5.90 -11.86 -6.29
N GLN A 17 -6.37 -12.27 -7.47
CA GLN A 17 -7.71 -11.95 -7.95
C GLN A 17 -8.80 -12.59 -7.08
N HIS A 18 -8.62 -13.83 -6.64
CA HIS A 18 -9.55 -14.48 -5.72
C HIS A 18 -9.67 -13.72 -4.41
N LEU A 19 -8.54 -13.33 -3.78
CA LEU A 19 -8.52 -12.59 -2.52
C LEU A 19 -9.32 -11.28 -2.60
N LEU A 20 -9.18 -10.53 -3.71
CA LEU A 20 -9.94 -9.29 -3.95
C LEU A 20 -11.46 -9.50 -3.99
N THR A 21 -11.93 -10.70 -4.35
CA THR A 21 -13.38 -11.00 -4.41
C THR A 21 -13.99 -11.42 -3.07
N LEU A 22 -13.18 -11.73 -2.06
CA LEU A 22 -13.67 -12.32 -0.81
C LEU A 22 -14.55 -11.36 0.01
N SER A 23 -14.17 -10.09 0.08
CA SER A 23 -14.94 -9.07 0.78
C SER A 23 -14.82 -7.71 0.07
N PRO A 24 -15.67 -7.45 -0.94
CA PRO A 24 -15.70 -6.16 -1.62
C PRO A 24 -16.00 -5.00 -0.64
N THR A 25 -16.80 -5.27 0.39
CA THR A 25 -17.15 -4.28 1.42
C THR A 25 -15.94 -3.88 2.26
N LEU A 26 -15.19 -4.83 2.82
CA LEU A 26 -13.99 -4.52 3.61
C LEU A 26 -12.90 -3.91 2.74
N PHE A 27 -12.74 -4.40 1.50
CA PHE A 27 -11.80 -3.81 0.56
C PHE A 27 -12.12 -2.34 0.27
N THR A 28 -13.40 -2.02 0.06
CA THR A 28 -13.84 -0.63 -0.13
C THR A 28 -13.60 0.21 1.13
N ALA A 29 -13.92 -0.32 2.32
CA ALA A 29 -13.67 0.37 3.58
C ALA A 29 -12.18 0.65 3.83
N ALA A 30 -11.30 -0.28 3.44
CA ALA A 30 -9.86 -0.15 3.57
C ALA A 30 -9.22 0.82 2.56
N THR A 31 -9.83 1.02 1.38
CA THR A 31 -9.19 1.75 0.25
C THR A 31 -9.92 3.01 -0.18
N GLN A 32 -11.15 3.24 0.30
CA GLN A 32 -11.99 4.39 -0.10
C GLN A 32 -12.55 5.09 1.14
N THR A 33 -11.65 5.66 1.95
CA THR A 33 -12.04 6.36 3.17
C THR A 33 -12.34 7.84 2.93
N PRO A 34 -13.12 8.49 3.83
CA PRO A 34 -13.29 9.93 3.81
C PRO A 34 -11.96 10.69 3.84
N PHE A 35 -10.96 10.20 4.58
CA PHE A 35 -9.60 10.76 4.58
C PHE A 35 -9.04 10.82 3.16
N LEU A 36 -8.99 9.69 2.44
CA LEU A 36 -8.45 9.62 1.07
C LEU A 36 -9.19 10.54 0.09
N ARG A 37 -10.52 10.59 0.18
CA ARG A 37 -11.32 11.50 -0.64
C ARG A 37 -10.98 12.96 -0.37
N LEU A 38 -10.87 13.36 0.89
CA LEU A 38 -10.57 14.74 1.27
C LEU A 38 -9.11 15.11 0.95
N SER A 39 -8.17 14.16 1.04
CA SER A 39 -6.79 14.31 0.56
C SER A 39 -6.76 14.70 -0.91
N GLY A 40 -7.48 13.96 -1.75
CA GLY A 40 -7.57 14.23 -3.18
C GLY A 40 -8.25 15.57 -3.51
N GLN A 41 -9.05 16.10 -2.60
CA GLN A 41 -9.72 17.40 -2.74
C GLN A 41 -8.94 18.58 -2.13
N GLY A 42 -7.80 18.32 -1.47
CA GLY A 42 -7.04 19.38 -0.77
C GLY A 42 -7.76 19.95 0.46
N LYS A 43 -8.71 19.21 1.04
CA LYS A 43 -9.58 19.68 2.12
C LYS A 43 -9.13 19.24 3.52
N LEU A 44 -8.12 18.39 3.62
CA LEU A 44 -7.60 17.97 4.92
C LEU A 44 -6.84 19.11 5.58
N SER A 45 -7.10 19.30 6.88
CA SER A 45 -6.33 20.25 7.66
C SER A 45 -4.90 19.72 7.86
N LYS A 46 -3.97 20.66 7.97
CA LYS A 46 -2.58 20.38 8.32
C LYS A 46 -2.44 19.53 9.59
N ALA A 47 -3.25 19.76 10.63
CA ALA A 47 -3.17 19.00 11.87
C ALA A 47 -3.51 17.51 11.68
N VAL A 48 -4.51 17.22 10.84
CA VAL A 48 -4.89 15.85 10.47
C VAL A 48 -3.77 15.20 9.65
N LEU A 49 -3.20 15.94 8.69
CA LEU A 49 -2.07 15.46 7.90
C LEU A 49 -0.85 15.13 8.78
N GLU A 50 -0.43 16.04 9.66
CA GLU A 50 0.73 15.84 10.54
C GLU A 50 0.56 14.64 11.48
N LYS A 51 -0.66 14.41 11.99
CA LYS A 51 -0.97 13.24 12.80
C LYS A 51 -0.80 11.96 11.98
N TRP A 52 -1.41 11.91 10.79
CA TRP A 52 -1.30 10.74 9.92
C TRP A 52 0.15 10.47 9.50
N LEU A 53 0.93 11.48 9.11
CA LEU A 53 2.35 11.33 8.74
C LEU A 53 3.18 10.73 9.88
N ARG A 54 2.90 11.11 11.13
CA ARG A 54 3.57 10.53 12.31
C ARG A 54 3.26 9.05 12.46
N ASP A 55 1.99 8.70 12.33
CA ASP A 55 1.51 7.32 12.49
C ASP A 55 2.03 6.44 11.32
N ASP A 56 1.97 6.94 10.09
CA ASP A 56 2.43 6.26 8.88
C ASP A 56 3.95 6.01 8.89
N ARG A 57 4.74 6.96 9.39
CA ARG A 57 6.17 6.76 9.59
C ARG A 57 6.48 5.59 10.53
N LEU A 58 5.73 5.44 11.62
CA LEU A 58 5.90 4.31 12.55
C LEU A 58 5.48 2.99 11.91
N TYR A 59 4.45 3.04 11.06
CA TYR A 59 4.00 1.89 10.28
C TYR A 59 5.05 1.45 9.26
N ALA A 60 5.62 2.38 8.48
CA ALA A 60 6.71 2.14 7.54
C ALA A 60 7.97 1.56 8.22
N GLN A 61 8.32 2.03 9.43
CA GLN A 61 9.42 1.44 10.22
C GLN A 61 9.15 -0.02 10.60
N SER A 62 7.89 -0.37 10.88
CA SER A 62 7.50 -1.75 11.18
C SER A 62 7.61 -2.63 9.93
N TYR A 63 7.25 -2.11 8.75
CA TYR A 63 7.47 -2.79 7.48
C TYR A 63 8.94 -3.07 7.18
N LEU A 64 9.84 -2.13 7.49
CA LEU A 64 11.28 -2.37 7.32
C LEU A 64 11.74 -3.62 8.08
N ARG A 65 11.25 -3.80 9.32
CA ARG A 65 11.54 -4.98 10.13
C ARG A 65 10.92 -6.24 9.53
N PHE A 66 9.64 -6.19 9.15
CA PHE A 66 8.95 -7.32 8.54
C PHE A 66 9.65 -7.79 7.24
N SER A 67 9.91 -6.87 6.31
CA SER A 67 10.56 -7.17 5.03
C SER A 67 11.96 -7.73 5.21
N SER A 68 12.71 -7.27 6.22
CA SER A 68 14.04 -7.83 6.54
C SER A 68 13.97 -9.27 7.05
N LEU A 69 12.95 -9.62 7.84
CA LEU A 69 12.74 -10.99 8.31
C LEU A 69 12.25 -11.91 7.18
N LEU A 70 11.39 -11.38 6.30
CA LEU A 70 10.95 -12.09 5.09
C LEU A 70 12.13 -12.37 4.16
N LEU A 71 12.98 -11.36 3.91
CA LEU A 71 14.21 -11.50 3.12
C LEU A 71 15.12 -12.58 3.70
N SER A 72 15.37 -12.56 5.01
CA SER A 72 16.16 -13.58 5.69
C SER A 72 15.59 -14.98 5.49
N THR A 73 14.25 -15.11 5.50
CA THR A 73 13.59 -16.39 5.27
C THR A 73 13.75 -16.87 3.82
N LEU A 74 13.52 -16.01 2.85
CA LEU A 74 13.63 -16.33 1.42
C LEU A 74 15.08 -16.67 1.03
N ALA A 75 16.05 -15.91 1.55
CA ALA A 75 17.47 -16.10 1.28
C ALA A 75 17.98 -17.49 1.70
N ARG A 76 17.36 -18.16 2.68
CA ARG A 76 17.70 -19.53 3.06
C ARG A 76 17.42 -20.56 1.98
N ASN A 77 16.50 -20.27 1.07
CA ASN A 77 16.10 -21.17 -0.01
C ASN A 77 16.81 -20.86 -1.34
N LEU A 78 17.72 -19.89 -1.37
CA LEU A 78 18.44 -19.55 -2.59
C LEU A 78 19.31 -20.73 -3.07
N PRO A 79 19.35 -20.99 -4.39
CA PRO A 79 20.22 -22.01 -4.95
C PRO A 79 21.70 -21.68 -4.73
N ARG A 80 22.56 -22.70 -4.78
CA ARG A 80 24.03 -22.53 -4.67
C ARG A 80 24.62 -21.73 -5.83
N GLU A 81 23.98 -21.82 -7.00
CA GLU A 81 24.35 -21.10 -8.20
C GLU A 81 23.29 -20.06 -8.50
N VAL A 82 23.71 -18.84 -8.82
CA VAL A 82 22.79 -17.74 -9.11
C VAL A 82 22.04 -18.03 -10.41
N LYS A 83 20.72 -18.13 -10.31
CA LYS A 83 19.81 -18.38 -11.43
C LYS A 83 18.76 -17.29 -11.46
N ARG A 84 19.02 -16.19 -12.19
CA ARG A 84 18.20 -14.96 -12.14
C ARG A 84 16.72 -15.18 -12.46
N GLU A 85 16.41 -16.21 -13.22
CA GLU A 85 15.04 -16.56 -13.61
C GLU A 85 14.31 -17.39 -12.53
N ALA A 86 15.05 -17.96 -11.57
CA ALA A 86 14.48 -18.73 -10.47
C ALA A 86 13.54 -17.87 -9.63
N LEU A 87 12.44 -18.48 -9.17
CA LEU A 87 11.42 -17.79 -8.38
C LEU A 87 12.01 -17.25 -7.07
N GLU A 88 12.89 -18.00 -6.43
CA GLU A 88 13.52 -17.62 -5.16
C GLU A 88 14.38 -16.36 -5.31
N GLU A 89 15.11 -16.22 -6.42
CA GLU A 89 15.95 -15.06 -6.73
C GLU A 89 15.05 -13.83 -7.00
N ARG A 90 14.00 -13.99 -7.81
CA ARG A 90 13.03 -12.92 -8.08
C ARG A 90 12.27 -12.46 -6.84
N LEU A 91 11.92 -13.38 -5.94
CA LEU A 91 11.31 -13.05 -4.64
C LEU A 91 12.26 -12.24 -3.76
N VAL A 92 13.54 -12.63 -3.69
CA VAL A 92 14.57 -11.89 -2.95
C VAL A 92 14.75 -10.50 -3.53
N ASP A 93 14.85 -10.37 -4.84
CA ASP A 93 14.99 -9.08 -5.52
C ASP A 93 13.78 -8.16 -5.25
N ALA A 94 12.56 -8.70 -5.30
CA ALA A 94 11.35 -7.92 -4.99
C ALA A 94 11.34 -7.40 -3.54
N VAL A 95 11.76 -8.22 -2.57
CA VAL A 95 11.84 -7.78 -1.17
C VAL A 95 12.97 -6.77 -0.95
N LEU A 96 14.11 -6.92 -1.64
CA LEU A 96 15.19 -5.92 -1.62
C LEU A 96 14.72 -4.57 -2.19
N GLU A 97 14.00 -4.60 -3.32
CA GLU A 97 13.39 -3.41 -3.91
C GLU A 97 12.40 -2.75 -2.92
N ALA A 98 11.55 -3.55 -2.25
CA ALA A 98 10.63 -3.06 -1.21
C ALA A 98 11.37 -2.38 -0.04
N VAL A 99 12.45 -2.99 0.46
CA VAL A 99 13.26 -2.44 1.56
C VAL A 99 13.90 -1.11 1.16
N VAL A 100 14.44 -1.03 -0.06
CA VAL A 100 15.00 0.22 -0.60
C VAL A 100 13.90 1.27 -0.76
N GLY A 101 12.73 0.89 -1.25
CA GLY A 101 11.55 1.74 -1.36
C GLY A 101 11.16 2.35 -0.01
N ILE A 102 10.93 1.53 1.01
CA ILE A 102 10.60 1.98 2.38
C ILE A 102 11.66 2.95 2.92
N ARG A 103 12.95 2.69 2.68
CA ARG A 103 14.04 3.58 3.12
C ARG A 103 14.03 4.93 2.40
N ARG A 104 13.68 4.95 1.12
CA ARG A 104 13.49 6.21 0.36
C ARG A 104 12.28 6.97 0.89
N GLU A 105 11.15 6.30 1.12
CA GLU A 105 9.94 6.92 1.68
C GLU A 105 10.20 7.53 3.06
N LEU A 106 10.92 6.83 3.94
CA LEU A 106 11.30 7.39 5.25
C LEU A 106 12.16 8.66 5.15
N GLY A 107 13.01 8.78 4.12
CA GLY A 107 13.77 10.01 3.85
C GLY A 107 12.86 11.11 3.32
N PHE A 108 12.03 10.77 2.34
CA PHE A 108 11.04 11.66 1.75
C PHE A 108 10.09 12.27 2.80
N PHE A 109 9.62 11.49 3.78
CA PHE A 109 8.81 12.01 4.88
C PHE A 109 9.51 13.12 5.70
N GLU A 110 10.83 12.99 5.92
CA GLU A 110 11.61 14.02 6.63
C GLU A 110 11.79 15.27 5.77
N ASP A 111 12.06 15.09 4.47
CA ASP A 111 12.30 16.18 3.54
C ASP A 111 11.02 17.01 3.35
N VAL A 112 9.90 16.37 3.05
CA VAL A 112 8.58 17.02 2.91
C VAL A 112 8.15 17.63 4.24
N GLY A 113 8.30 16.90 5.35
CA GLY A 113 8.01 17.43 6.68
C GLY A 113 8.79 18.72 6.96
N GLY A 114 10.09 18.75 6.62
CA GLY A 114 10.95 19.91 6.81
C GLY A 114 10.69 21.08 5.87
N GLU A 115 10.33 20.84 4.61
CA GLU A 115 9.96 21.87 3.64
C GLU A 115 8.66 22.57 4.03
N TYR A 116 7.62 21.79 4.30
CA TYR A 116 6.33 22.35 4.65
C TYR A 116 6.39 23.00 6.05
N ALA A 117 7.08 22.41 7.03
CA ALA A 117 7.36 23.05 8.33
C ALA A 117 7.99 24.45 8.20
N ARG A 118 8.91 24.64 7.25
CA ARG A 118 9.54 25.94 6.99
C ARG A 118 8.58 26.94 6.35
N GLY A 119 7.82 26.52 5.33
CA GLY A 119 6.76 27.36 4.73
C GLY A 119 5.77 27.86 5.79
N PHE A 120 5.45 27.04 6.78
CA PHE A 120 4.56 27.43 7.88
C PHE A 120 5.15 28.42 8.89
N LEU A 121 6.46 28.47 9.05
CA LEU A 121 7.12 29.50 9.88
C LEU A 121 7.13 30.84 9.15
N GLU A 122 7.28 30.81 7.83
CA GLU A 122 7.27 31.99 6.96
C GLU A 122 5.84 32.58 6.83
N GLU A 123 4.80 31.75 6.69
CA GLU A 123 3.39 32.19 6.65
C GLU A 123 2.92 32.83 7.98
N LYS A 124 3.44 32.37 9.13
CA LYS A 124 3.14 32.97 10.43
C LYS A 124 3.70 34.38 10.60
N GLU A 125 4.70 34.77 9.82
CA GLU A 125 5.19 36.15 9.79
C GLU A 125 4.32 37.06 8.89
N GLU A 126 3.44 36.48 8.06
CA GLU A 126 2.50 37.18 7.18
C GLU A 126 1.02 37.01 7.60
N GLU A 127 0.74 36.83 8.91
CA GLU A 127 -0.64 36.78 9.44
C GLU A 127 -1.39 38.11 9.20
N GLY A 128 -2.01 38.21 8.02
CA GLY A 128 -2.82 39.34 7.56
C GLY A 128 -3.51 39.13 6.20
N LYS A 129 -3.39 37.96 5.57
CA LYS A 129 -4.16 37.62 4.37
C LYS A 129 -4.79 36.24 4.52
N GLU A 130 -6.11 36.23 4.62
CA GLU A 130 -6.93 35.03 4.41
C GLU A 130 -6.51 34.37 3.09
N GLY A 131 -6.21 33.07 3.16
CA GLY A 131 -5.70 32.26 2.06
C GLY A 131 -6.53 32.42 0.79
N GLY A 132 -5.85 32.53 -0.33
CA GLY A 132 -6.46 32.66 -1.64
C GLY A 132 -7.39 31.49 -1.93
N ASN A 133 -8.57 31.80 -2.47
CA ASN A 133 -9.59 30.84 -2.87
C ASN A 133 -9.02 29.90 -3.96
N GLY A 134 -8.39 28.79 -3.55
CA GLY A 134 -7.74 27.82 -4.46
C GLY A 134 -6.53 27.07 -3.90
N GLU A 135 -6.01 27.40 -2.72
CA GLU A 135 -4.88 26.68 -2.10
C GLU A 135 -5.35 25.52 -1.20
N ASP A 136 -4.67 24.37 -1.30
CA ASP A 136 -4.98 23.19 -0.50
C ASP A 136 -4.72 23.48 1.00
N ARG A 137 -5.59 22.98 1.89
CA ARG A 137 -5.54 23.26 3.35
C ARG A 137 -4.31 22.70 4.07
N ASP A 138 -3.53 21.86 3.39
CA ASP A 138 -2.28 21.28 3.85
C ASP A 138 -1.05 21.90 3.17
N GLY A 139 -1.22 22.99 2.41
CA GLY A 139 -0.18 23.61 1.58
C GLY A 139 0.10 22.85 0.28
N GLY A 140 -0.64 21.76 0.01
CA GLY A 140 -0.49 20.92 -1.17
C GLY A 140 0.44 19.71 -0.97
N ALA A 141 0.89 19.43 0.25
CA ALA A 141 1.79 18.31 0.54
C ALA A 141 1.24 16.97 0.01
N LEU A 142 -0.04 16.67 0.27
CA LEU A 142 -0.66 15.44 -0.21
C LEU A 142 -0.74 15.39 -1.73
N ARG A 143 -1.25 16.44 -2.36
CA ARG A 143 -1.54 16.43 -3.80
C ARG A 143 -0.31 16.61 -4.69
N ARG A 144 0.72 17.30 -4.20
CA ARG A 144 1.94 17.59 -4.96
C ARG A 144 3.02 16.55 -4.73
N GLU A 145 3.12 16.01 -3.51
CA GLU A 145 4.22 15.13 -3.13
C GLU A 145 3.75 13.67 -2.92
N PHE A 146 2.85 13.43 -1.96
CA PHE A 146 2.51 12.06 -1.52
C PHE A 146 1.69 11.26 -2.54
N ILE A 147 0.61 11.84 -3.07
CA ILE A 147 -0.29 11.16 -4.02
C ILE A 147 0.48 10.75 -5.29
N PRO A 148 1.23 11.65 -5.96
CA PRO A 148 2.01 11.27 -7.15
C PRO A 148 3.04 10.17 -6.89
N ASN A 149 3.64 10.12 -5.70
CA ASN A 149 4.59 9.08 -5.33
C ASN A 149 3.92 7.69 -5.29
N TRP A 150 2.82 7.55 -4.54
CA TRP A 150 2.14 6.26 -4.35
C TRP A 150 1.17 5.86 -5.46
N THR A 151 0.80 6.78 -6.36
CA THR A 151 0.03 6.46 -7.56
C THR A 151 0.89 6.49 -8.83
N SER A 152 2.22 6.52 -8.69
CA SER A 152 3.14 6.53 -9.83
C SER A 152 3.05 5.22 -10.62
N GLY A 153 3.32 5.30 -11.93
CA GLY A 153 3.41 4.11 -12.78
C GLY A 153 4.52 3.14 -12.34
N GLU A 154 5.59 3.67 -11.74
CA GLU A 154 6.66 2.86 -11.14
C GLU A 154 6.12 2.01 -9.98
N PHE A 155 5.40 2.65 -9.05
CA PHE A 155 4.83 1.96 -7.89
C PHE A 155 3.76 0.94 -8.30
N VAL A 156 2.86 1.31 -9.23
CA VAL A 156 1.86 0.37 -9.78
C VAL A 156 2.55 -0.84 -10.39
N GLY A 157 3.55 -0.62 -11.25
CA GLY A 157 4.30 -1.71 -11.87
C GLY A 157 5.06 -2.57 -10.86
N PHE A 158 5.54 -2.00 -9.75
CA PHE A 158 6.13 -2.76 -8.64
C PHE A 158 5.10 -3.67 -7.95
N VAL A 159 3.94 -3.13 -7.59
CA VAL A 159 2.86 -3.90 -6.94
C VAL A 159 2.33 -5.02 -7.84
N GLU A 160 2.16 -4.76 -9.14
CA GLU A 160 1.77 -5.79 -10.12
C GLU A 160 2.78 -6.92 -10.21
N ARG A 161 4.09 -6.62 -10.18
CA ARG A 161 5.15 -7.65 -10.14
C ARG A 161 5.08 -8.48 -8.85
N VAL A 162 4.86 -7.84 -7.70
CA VAL A 162 4.68 -8.56 -6.43
C VAL A 162 3.46 -9.48 -6.50
N GLY A 163 2.34 -9.01 -7.05
CA GLY A 163 1.15 -9.83 -7.27
C GLY A 163 1.44 -11.08 -8.11
N GLY A 164 2.13 -10.91 -9.24
CA GLY A 164 2.54 -12.02 -10.11
C GLY A 164 3.43 -13.05 -9.40
N LEU A 165 4.36 -12.59 -8.55
CA LEU A 165 5.21 -13.49 -7.74
C LEU A 165 4.40 -14.26 -6.69
N VAL A 166 3.41 -13.63 -6.06
CA VAL A 166 2.51 -14.30 -5.10
C VAL A 166 1.69 -15.38 -5.80
N ASP A 167 1.18 -15.09 -7.00
CA ASP A 167 0.43 -16.07 -7.79
C ASP A 167 1.31 -17.24 -8.24
N GLU A 168 2.55 -16.99 -8.65
CA GLU A 168 3.50 -18.05 -9.02
C GLU A 168 3.87 -18.93 -7.82
N VAL A 169 4.07 -18.33 -6.63
CA VAL A 169 4.25 -19.09 -5.37
C VAL A 169 3.04 -19.97 -5.09
N TRP A 170 1.82 -19.44 -5.30
CA TRP A 170 0.57 -20.17 -5.10
C TRP A 170 0.41 -21.36 -6.06
N GLU A 171 0.84 -21.21 -7.31
CA GLU A 171 0.85 -22.30 -8.29
C GLU A 171 1.78 -23.45 -7.86
N GLY A 172 2.89 -23.12 -7.19
CA GLY A 172 3.83 -24.10 -6.64
C GLY A 172 3.40 -24.80 -5.34
N VAL A 173 2.31 -24.38 -4.71
CA VAL A 173 1.83 -25.00 -3.45
C VAL A 173 1.32 -26.41 -3.71
N ASP A 174 1.79 -27.37 -2.89
CA ASP A 174 1.36 -28.77 -2.91
C ASP A 174 -0.18 -28.89 -2.84
N GLN A 175 -0.76 -29.68 -3.76
CA GLN A 175 -2.21 -29.81 -3.88
C GLN A 175 -2.88 -30.37 -2.61
N GLY A 176 -2.19 -31.23 -1.85
CA GLY A 176 -2.69 -31.77 -0.60
C GLY A 176 -2.73 -30.76 0.53
N LEU A 177 -1.89 -29.71 0.47
CA LEU A 177 -1.85 -28.61 1.44
C LEU A 177 -2.68 -27.39 1.00
N ARG A 178 -3.04 -27.30 -0.29
CA ARG A 178 -3.66 -26.12 -0.89
C ARG A 178 -4.93 -25.66 -0.17
N SER A 179 -5.82 -26.58 0.22
CA SER A 179 -7.05 -26.22 0.93
C SER A 179 -6.76 -25.56 2.29
N GLN A 180 -5.77 -26.08 3.04
CA GLN A 180 -5.39 -25.52 4.33
C GLN A 180 -4.68 -24.17 4.15
N ALA A 181 -3.76 -24.07 3.17
CA ALA A 181 -3.07 -22.85 2.84
C ALA A 181 -4.06 -21.75 2.40
N GLN A 182 -5.07 -22.11 1.60
CA GLN A 182 -6.11 -21.18 1.15
C GLN A 182 -6.84 -20.56 2.35
N VAL A 183 -7.35 -21.38 3.27
CA VAL A 183 -8.06 -20.88 4.47
C VAL A 183 -7.17 -19.93 5.28
N GLY A 184 -5.88 -20.25 5.41
CA GLY A 184 -4.91 -19.38 6.09
C GLY A 184 -4.71 -18.03 5.38
N LEU A 185 -4.58 -18.06 4.06
CA LEU A 185 -4.38 -16.87 3.23
C LEU A 185 -5.63 -15.97 3.19
N GLU A 186 -6.81 -16.57 3.04
CA GLU A 186 -8.09 -15.85 3.08
C GLU A 186 -8.27 -15.14 4.43
N ARG A 187 -7.94 -15.83 5.54
CA ARG A 187 -8.00 -15.22 6.87
C ARG A 187 -7.00 -14.08 7.02
N LEU A 188 -5.74 -14.29 6.64
CA LEU A 188 -4.71 -13.27 6.70
C LEU A 188 -5.10 -12.03 5.88
N TRP A 189 -5.68 -12.25 4.69
CA TRP A 189 -6.18 -11.17 3.84
C TRP A 189 -7.28 -10.36 4.53
N MET A 190 -8.25 -11.01 5.16
CA MET A 190 -9.28 -10.31 5.94
C MET A 190 -8.69 -9.53 7.12
N ASP A 191 -7.75 -10.12 7.85
CA ASP A 191 -7.07 -9.46 8.97
C ASP A 191 -6.32 -8.19 8.48
N ILE A 192 -5.70 -8.24 7.29
CA ILE A 192 -5.06 -7.07 6.66
C ILE A 192 -6.10 -5.99 6.34
N LEU A 193 -7.21 -6.34 5.69
CA LEU A 193 -8.25 -5.36 5.35
C LEU A 193 -8.85 -4.70 6.60
N ASP A 194 -9.03 -5.47 7.68
CA ASP A 194 -9.51 -4.95 8.96
C ASP A 194 -8.52 -3.97 9.59
N VAL A 195 -7.21 -4.25 9.54
CA VAL A 195 -6.19 -3.31 10.01
C VAL A 195 -6.12 -2.05 9.14
N GLU A 196 -6.14 -2.20 7.82
CA GLU A 196 -6.02 -1.09 6.88
C GLU A 196 -7.22 -0.12 6.97
N GLN A 197 -8.46 -0.62 7.14
CA GLN A 197 -9.60 0.29 7.35
C GLN A 197 -9.51 1.09 8.66
N MET A 198 -8.87 0.53 9.70
CA MET A 198 -8.70 1.18 11.00
C MET A 198 -7.50 2.14 11.04
N PHE A 199 -6.58 2.00 10.10
CA PHE A 199 -5.37 2.81 10.03
C PHE A 199 -5.68 4.27 9.67
N TRP A 200 -6.65 4.49 8.78
CA TRP A 200 -7.00 5.83 8.31
C TRP A 200 -7.55 6.70 9.46
N PRO A 201 -7.11 7.98 9.57
CA PRO A 201 -7.68 8.88 10.55
C PRO A 201 -9.19 9.06 10.38
N VAL A 202 -9.91 9.04 11.48
CA VAL A 202 -11.30 9.49 11.51
C VAL A 202 -11.29 10.99 11.23
N VAL A 203 -12.01 11.40 10.19
CA VAL A 203 -12.16 12.80 9.80
C VAL A 203 -13.61 13.20 10.03
N ASP A 204 -13.81 14.16 10.93
CA ASP A 204 -15.12 14.73 11.20
C ASP A 204 -15.34 15.94 10.28
N GLU A 205 -16.24 15.77 9.30
CA GLU A 205 -16.53 16.82 8.31
C GLU A 205 -17.29 18.01 8.92
N GLU A 206 -18.05 17.81 10.01
CA GLU A 206 -18.75 18.89 10.71
C GLU A 206 -17.74 19.74 11.51
N GLU A 207 -16.83 19.11 12.25
CA GLU A 207 -15.75 19.81 12.96
C GLU A 207 -14.80 20.58 12.02
N MET A 208 -14.65 20.10 10.77
CA MET A 208 -13.86 20.76 9.74
C MET A 208 -14.62 21.86 8.96
N GLY A 209 -15.86 22.16 9.34
CA GLY A 209 -16.71 23.16 8.70
C GLY A 209 -17.06 22.80 7.25
N LEU A 210 -17.16 21.50 6.94
CA LEU A 210 -17.51 20.94 5.63
C LEU A 210 -18.94 20.31 5.62
N GLY A 211 -19.66 20.37 6.74
CA GLY A 211 -21.07 19.96 6.82
C GLY A 211 -21.97 20.85 5.97
N GLU A 212 -22.99 20.25 5.35
CA GLU A 212 -23.99 20.92 4.49
C GLU A 212 -24.72 22.09 5.15
#